data_AF-A0A6V8QLE9-F1
#
_entry.id   AF-A0A6V8QLE9-F1
#
_cell.length_a   1.000
_cell.length_b   1.000
_cell.length_c   1.000
_cell.angle_alpha   90.00
_cell.angle_beta   90.00
_cell.angle_gamma   90.00
#
_symmetry.space_group_name_H-M   'P 1'
#
loop_
_entity.id
_entity.type
_entity.pdbx_description
1 polymer ?
#
loop_
_entity_poly.entity_id
_entity_poly.type
_entity_poly.pdbx_seq_one_letter_code
_entity_poly.pdbx_strand_id
1 'polypeptide(L)'
;MIKQAVEDESLMPPSCCSSPLTPSLIRAILNQDDQDTFLLAVVKLNTPADEQMFCPDPACGHFIPPQDGYDPRHPLDLTCVKCHGRMCAICKDTAHGLGENCPLDWELALLKKKQQQQNDKEMWRRCYECRSLVGASETSQLMTCLCKAQFCSVCMGIWDPITGCPNLCSFEDEMQRRRIAATLSSINELRLRPNPSIQQLGQEQQKELHRFMEYKFRTKDALQTRHLMQEATLEEKYELQEEAIQERHEKTLTQMEVRHLKAEMELQEQLNQYEESIGFRIKHMEGYCNGLGRNPNSQAPARTVTEKDLRELGHHYHIRDTMDQIRSGKINVMRERQARQQEDYRIKQENELETFMDKRQEVLDKMEAEFLREETHFNEVFAARQRRVQARWVLAIEVLCRELERQSPKQACRRVSIPKWPEDRAFRARRGDK
;
A
#
# COMPACT_ATOMS: atom_id res chain seq x y z
N MET A 1 31.18 -24.10 -9.69
CA MET A 1 30.43 -24.09 -8.42
C MET A 1 30.52 -22.75 -7.70
N ILE A 2 31.63 -22.35 -7.06
CA ILE A 2 31.68 -21.06 -6.31
C ILE A 2 31.42 -19.85 -7.23
N LYS A 3 32.05 -19.79 -8.41
CA LYS A 3 31.80 -18.73 -9.41
C LYS A 3 30.36 -18.73 -9.94
N GLN A 4 29.73 -19.90 -10.06
CA GLN A 4 28.33 -20.01 -10.47
C GLN A 4 27.38 -19.52 -9.38
N ALA A 5 27.71 -19.73 -8.10
CA ALA A 5 26.94 -19.20 -6.98
C ALA A 5 27.06 -17.68 -6.83
N VAL A 6 28.09 -17.06 -7.41
CA VAL A 6 28.20 -15.59 -7.50
C VAL A 6 27.26 -15.02 -8.59
N GLU A 7 27.00 -15.79 -9.65
CA GLU A 7 26.11 -15.40 -10.76
C GLU A 7 24.63 -15.72 -10.48
N ASP A 8 24.36 -16.83 -9.80
CA ASP A 8 23.02 -17.31 -9.45
C ASP A 8 22.82 -17.30 -7.93
N GLU A 9 21.99 -16.36 -7.47
CA GLU A 9 21.66 -16.15 -6.06
C GLU A 9 21.03 -17.38 -5.40
N SER A 10 20.34 -18.24 -6.17
CA SER A 10 19.70 -19.46 -5.65
C SER A 10 20.71 -20.54 -5.23
N LEU A 11 21.95 -20.42 -5.67
CA LEU A 11 23.05 -21.35 -5.37
C LEU A 11 23.89 -20.88 -4.18
N MET A 12 23.50 -19.80 -3.50
CA MET A 12 24.14 -19.33 -2.26
C MET A 12 23.46 -19.86 -0.99
N PRO A 13 24.24 -20.28 0.03
CA PRO A 13 25.70 -20.41 0.07
C PRO A 13 26.21 -21.62 -0.76
N PRO A 14 27.44 -21.58 -1.31
CA PRO A 14 27.94 -22.67 -2.14
C PRO A 14 28.15 -23.89 -1.25
N SER A 15 27.55 -25.01 -1.63
CA SER A 15 27.58 -26.26 -0.86
C SER A 15 28.11 -27.43 -1.69
N CYS A 16 28.77 -28.37 -1.02
CA CYS A 16 29.19 -29.65 -1.61
C CYS A 16 28.56 -30.77 -0.77
N CYS A 17 27.90 -31.73 -1.41
CA CYS A 17 27.24 -32.86 -0.73
C CYS A 17 26.29 -32.41 0.42
N SER A 18 25.52 -31.35 0.20
CA SER A 18 24.57 -30.75 1.16
C SER A 18 25.21 -30.10 2.39
N SER A 19 26.52 -29.88 2.41
CA SER A 19 27.22 -29.13 3.46
C SER A 19 27.78 -27.81 2.90
N PRO A 20 27.58 -26.66 3.58
CA PRO A 20 28.14 -25.38 3.13
C PRO A 20 29.67 -25.41 3.20
N LEU A 21 30.33 -24.81 2.21
CA LEU A 21 31.79 -24.71 2.20
C LEU A 21 32.28 -23.78 3.32
N THR A 22 33.39 -24.14 3.98
CA THR A 22 33.98 -23.29 5.03
C THR A 22 34.72 -22.09 4.42
N PRO A 23 34.72 -20.90 5.09
CA PRO A 23 35.43 -19.72 4.59
C PRO A 23 36.93 -19.97 4.33
N SER A 24 37.57 -20.78 5.17
CA SER A 24 38.99 -21.17 5.00
C SER A 24 39.25 -21.92 3.70
N LEU A 25 38.31 -22.76 3.26
CA LEU A 25 38.41 -23.53 2.03
C LEU A 25 38.17 -22.64 0.80
N ILE A 26 37.19 -21.74 0.87
CA ILE A 26 36.91 -20.76 -0.20
C ILE A 26 38.14 -19.87 -0.43
N ARG A 27 38.75 -19.35 0.64
CA ARG A 27 39.97 -18.53 0.59
C ARG A 27 41.18 -19.28 0.03
N ALA A 28 41.28 -20.59 0.25
CA ALA A 28 42.40 -21.39 -0.26
C ALA A 28 42.28 -21.71 -1.77
N ILE A 29 41.05 -21.71 -2.30
CA ILE A 29 40.77 -22.11 -3.69
C ILE A 29 40.70 -20.90 -4.64
N LEU A 30 40.16 -19.77 -4.18
CA LEU A 30 40.00 -18.56 -5.01
C LEU A 30 41.26 -17.69 -5.00
N ASN A 31 41.56 -17.04 -6.12
CA ASN A 31 42.55 -15.96 -6.16
C ASN A 31 41.97 -14.67 -5.53
N GLN A 32 42.79 -13.63 -5.33
CA GLN A 32 42.35 -12.42 -4.64
C GLN A 32 41.15 -11.75 -5.32
N ASP A 33 41.17 -11.60 -6.65
CA ASP A 33 40.10 -10.95 -7.41
C ASP A 33 38.76 -11.72 -7.31
N ASP A 34 38.82 -13.06 -7.37
CA ASP A 34 37.65 -13.92 -7.22
C ASP A 34 37.13 -13.91 -5.77
N GLN A 35 38.01 -13.78 -4.78
CA GLN A 35 37.63 -13.63 -3.37
C GLN A 35 36.87 -12.32 -3.15
N ASP A 36 37.38 -11.21 -3.69
CA ASP A 36 36.74 -9.90 -3.57
C ASP A 36 35.36 -9.90 -4.25
N THR A 37 35.27 -10.53 -5.43
CA THR A 37 34.00 -10.72 -6.16
C THR A 37 33.00 -11.58 -5.39
N PHE A 38 33.47 -12.67 -4.77
CA PHE A 38 32.65 -13.53 -3.92
C PHE A 38 32.14 -12.81 -2.67
N LEU A 39 33.03 -12.09 -1.97
CA LEU A 39 32.65 -11.31 -0.79
C LEU A 39 31.64 -10.21 -1.14
N LEU A 40 31.82 -9.52 -2.26
CA LEU A 40 30.89 -8.51 -2.72
C LEU A 40 29.49 -9.10 -3.03
N ALA A 41 29.43 -10.29 -3.62
CA ALA A 41 28.18 -11.01 -3.84
C ALA A 41 27.50 -11.43 -2.53
N VAL A 42 28.28 -11.88 -1.53
CA VAL A 42 27.77 -12.17 -0.19
C VAL A 42 27.22 -10.90 0.48
N VAL A 43 27.90 -9.76 0.37
CA VAL A 43 27.40 -8.48 0.91
C VAL A 43 26.11 -8.07 0.19
N LYS A 44 26.05 -8.18 -1.13
CA LYS A 44 24.83 -7.91 -1.92
C LYS A 44 23.65 -8.73 -1.43
N LEU A 45 23.82 -10.04 -1.24
CA LEU A 45 22.76 -10.95 -0.80
C LEU A 45 22.30 -10.70 0.64
N ASN A 46 23.22 -10.25 1.51
CA ASN A 46 22.87 -9.85 2.87
C ASN A 46 22.28 -8.43 2.95
N THR A 47 22.30 -7.66 1.86
CA THR A 47 21.68 -6.33 1.80
C THR A 47 20.24 -6.46 1.30
N PRO A 48 19.23 -5.93 2.04
CA PRO A 48 17.84 -5.93 1.60
C PRO A 48 17.68 -5.35 0.19
N ALA A 49 16.82 -5.94 -0.64
CA ALA A 49 16.72 -5.61 -2.06
C ALA A 49 16.38 -4.12 -2.32
N ASP A 50 15.64 -3.49 -1.41
CA ASP A 50 15.29 -2.07 -1.44
C ASP A 50 16.45 -1.14 -1.04
N GLU A 51 17.41 -1.63 -0.27
CA GLU A 51 18.63 -0.92 0.12
C GLU A 51 19.81 -1.16 -0.82
N GLN A 52 19.73 -2.17 -1.69
CA GLN A 52 20.77 -2.42 -2.68
C GLN A 52 20.94 -1.20 -3.61
N MET A 53 22.20 -0.80 -3.80
CA MET A 53 22.60 0.34 -4.61
C MET A 53 23.44 -0.15 -5.79
N PHE A 54 23.12 0.31 -6.99
CA PHE A 54 23.86 -0.03 -8.20
C PHE A 54 24.28 1.24 -8.91
N CYS A 55 25.46 1.20 -9.55
CA CYS A 55 25.93 2.30 -10.35
C CYS A 55 24.93 2.62 -11.48
N PRO A 56 24.44 3.87 -11.60
CA PRO A 56 23.44 4.25 -12.60
C PRO A 56 24.02 4.28 -14.02
N ASP A 57 25.35 4.28 -14.16
CA ASP A 57 26.01 4.19 -15.45
C ASP A 57 25.71 2.82 -16.10
N PRO A 58 25.00 2.77 -17.24
CA PRO A 58 24.64 1.53 -17.92
C PRO A 58 25.86 0.70 -18.36
N ALA A 59 27.02 1.32 -18.55
CA ALA A 59 28.27 0.61 -18.88
C ALA A 59 28.92 -0.04 -17.64
N CYS A 60 28.59 0.44 -16.43
CA CYS A 60 29.18 -0.02 -15.18
C CYS A 60 28.29 -1.02 -14.45
N GLY A 61 27.05 -0.62 -14.10
CA GLY A 61 26.04 -1.43 -13.41
C GLY A 61 26.49 -2.08 -12.08
N HIS A 62 27.62 -1.67 -11.53
CA HIS A 62 28.27 -2.38 -10.42
C HIS A 62 27.51 -2.15 -9.10
N PHE A 63 27.33 -3.21 -8.31
CA PHE A 63 26.80 -3.11 -6.95
C PHE A 63 27.72 -2.27 -6.08
N ILE A 64 27.14 -1.38 -5.28
CA ILE A 64 27.85 -0.48 -4.39
C ILE A 64 27.60 -0.97 -2.96
N PRO A 65 28.62 -1.52 -2.29
CA PRO A 65 28.48 -1.96 -0.92
C PRO A 65 28.27 -0.75 0.00
N PRO A 66 27.63 -0.95 1.17
CA PRO A 66 27.59 0.07 2.22
C PRO A 66 29.01 0.60 2.49
N GLN A 67 29.16 1.92 2.50
CA GLN A 67 30.46 2.56 2.70
C GLN A 67 30.66 2.89 4.18
N ASP A 68 31.83 2.57 4.71
CA ASP A 68 32.23 2.95 6.06
C ASP A 68 32.59 4.44 6.08
N GLY A 69 31.65 5.25 6.55
CA GLY A 69 31.81 6.69 6.69
C GLY A 69 31.37 7.50 5.47
N TYR A 70 31.45 8.82 5.61
CA TYR A 70 30.94 9.79 4.64
C TYR A 70 32.11 10.60 4.06
N ASP A 71 32.05 10.98 2.78
CA ASP A 71 32.94 12.00 2.22
C ASP A 71 32.62 13.35 2.91
N PRO A 72 33.58 13.99 3.60
CA PRO A 72 33.35 15.28 4.23
C PRO A 72 32.85 16.36 3.27
N ARG A 73 33.22 16.29 1.99
CA ARG A 73 32.80 17.27 0.96
C ARG A 73 31.44 16.95 0.35
N HIS A 74 31.06 15.67 0.30
CA HIS A 74 29.84 15.17 -0.37
C HIS A 74 29.17 14.04 0.43
N PRO A 75 28.67 14.31 1.64
CA PRO A 75 28.23 13.24 2.54
C PRO A 75 26.90 12.58 2.13
N LEU A 76 26.24 13.06 1.08
CA LEU A 76 25.04 12.44 0.50
C LEU A 76 25.31 11.64 -0.78
N ASP A 77 26.55 11.66 -1.26
CA ASP A 77 26.95 10.96 -2.47
C ASP A 77 27.62 9.64 -2.11
N LEU A 78 27.33 8.60 -2.89
CA LEU A 78 28.03 7.33 -2.87
C LEU A 78 28.99 7.27 -4.04
N THR A 79 30.16 6.68 -3.84
CA THR A 79 31.18 6.54 -4.90
C THR A 79 31.25 5.09 -5.38
N CYS A 80 31.10 4.87 -6.68
CA CYS A 80 31.29 3.56 -7.28
C CYS A 80 32.76 3.15 -7.24
N VAL A 81 33.08 1.99 -6.66
CA VAL A 81 34.46 1.48 -6.58
C VAL A 81 35.05 1.10 -7.94
N LYS A 82 34.20 0.79 -8.93
CA LYS A 82 34.63 0.33 -10.26
C LYS A 82 34.93 1.47 -11.23
N CYS A 83 34.02 2.44 -11.35
CA CYS A 83 34.16 3.55 -12.30
C CYS A 83 34.44 4.91 -11.64
N HIS A 84 34.47 4.97 -10.30
CA HIS A 84 34.61 6.21 -9.53
C HIS A 84 33.52 7.27 -9.78
N GLY A 85 32.41 6.88 -10.43
CA GLY A 85 31.23 7.72 -10.56
C GLY A 85 30.58 7.99 -9.21
N ARG A 86 30.10 9.22 -9.02
CA ARG A 86 29.34 9.62 -7.82
C ARG A 86 27.84 9.58 -8.11
N MET A 87 27.08 9.10 -7.14
CA MET A 87 25.64 8.98 -7.24
C MET A 87 24.95 9.42 -5.97
N CYS A 88 23.75 9.98 -6.11
CA CYS A 88 22.97 10.47 -4.99
C CYS A 88 22.32 9.30 -4.23
N ALA A 89 22.53 9.24 -2.92
CA ALA A 89 21.93 8.22 -2.06
C ALA A 89 20.40 8.30 -1.97
N ILE A 90 19.78 9.42 -2.40
CA ILE A 90 18.33 9.64 -2.33
C ILE A 90 17.63 9.13 -3.58
N CYS A 91 18.02 9.63 -4.76
CA CYS A 91 17.36 9.24 -6.02
C CYS A 91 17.98 8.00 -6.69
N LYS A 92 19.13 7.53 -6.19
CA LYS A 92 19.91 6.43 -6.77
C LYS A 92 20.40 6.70 -8.21
N ASP A 93 20.41 7.97 -8.64
CA ASP A 93 20.92 8.44 -9.92
C ASP A 93 22.23 9.22 -9.73
N THR A 94 22.81 9.72 -10.82
CA THR A 94 24.02 10.54 -10.87
C THR A 94 23.99 11.67 -9.84
N ALA A 95 25.09 11.85 -9.11
CA ALA A 95 25.20 12.87 -8.07
C ALA A 95 24.93 14.27 -8.62
N HIS A 96 24.31 15.11 -7.80
CA HIS A 96 23.95 16.48 -8.16
C HIS A 96 25.12 17.44 -7.91
N GLY A 97 24.97 18.69 -8.36
CA GLY A 97 25.97 19.72 -8.09
C GLY A 97 26.16 19.96 -6.59
N LEU A 98 27.34 20.45 -6.20
CA LEU A 98 27.65 20.84 -4.83
C LEU A 98 26.56 21.75 -4.24
N GLY A 99 25.95 21.33 -3.13
CA GLY A 99 24.90 22.10 -2.45
C GLY A 99 23.55 22.12 -3.15
N GLU A 100 23.37 21.40 -4.24
CA GLU A 100 22.07 21.16 -4.84
C GLU A 100 21.28 20.13 -4.02
N ASN A 101 19.97 20.25 -4.03
CA ASN A 101 19.12 19.28 -3.35
C ASN A 101 18.60 18.28 -4.37
N CYS A 102 18.40 17.03 -3.96
CA CYS A 102 17.81 16.03 -4.83
C CYS A 102 16.41 16.47 -5.30
N PRO A 103 16.13 16.49 -6.60
CA PRO A 103 14.82 16.89 -7.13
C PRO A 103 13.72 15.86 -6.82
N LEU A 104 14.10 14.62 -6.51
CA LEU A 104 13.19 13.54 -6.14
C LEU A 104 12.97 13.44 -4.62
N ASP A 105 13.56 14.37 -3.84
CA ASP A 105 13.26 14.52 -2.42
C ASP A 105 11.92 15.25 -2.24
N TRP A 106 10.82 14.48 -2.25
CA TRP A 106 9.45 15.00 -2.21
C TRP A 106 9.13 15.77 -0.93
N GLU A 107 9.70 15.36 0.20
CA GLU A 107 9.45 15.95 1.52
C GLU A 107 10.10 17.33 1.61
N LEU A 108 11.34 17.45 1.13
CA LEU A 108 12.04 18.73 1.02
C LEU A 108 11.38 19.65 -0.02
N ALA A 109 10.90 19.10 -1.14
CA ALA A 109 10.15 19.85 -2.14
C ALA A 109 8.84 20.42 -1.56
N LEU A 110 8.16 19.68 -0.69
CA LEU A 110 6.94 20.13 -0.01
C LEU A 110 7.23 21.28 0.97
N LEU A 111 8.30 21.19 1.78
CA LEU A 111 8.68 22.26 2.70
C LEU A 111 9.08 23.54 1.96
N LYS A 112 9.85 23.43 0.87
CA LYS A 112 10.20 24.59 0.02
C LYS A 112 8.97 25.27 -0.57
N LYS A 113 7.95 24.50 -0.95
CA LYS A 113 6.67 25.06 -1.42
C LYS A 113 5.94 25.83 -0.32
N LYS A 114 5.91 25.31 0.92
CA LYS A 114 5.32 26.00 2.08
C LYS A 114 6.10 27.29 2.41
N GLN A 115 7.43 27.23 2.41
CA GLN A 115 8.30 28.39 2.61
C GLN A 115 8.00 29.51 1.62
N GLN A 116 7.91 29.17 0.32
CA GLN A 116 7.67 30.16 -0.73
C GLN A 116 6.29 30.84 -0.61
N GLN A 117 5.31 30.18 0.02
CA GLN A 117 3.99 30.74 0.30
C GLN A 117 3.98 31.67 1.52
N GLN A 118 4.82 31.39 2.51
CA GLN A 118 4.85 32.10 3.80
C GLN A 118 5.91 33.23 3.85
N ASN A 119 6.68 33.40 2.77
CA ASN A 119 7.78 34.38 2.66
C ASN A 119 8.83 34.23 3.78
N ASP A 120 9.04 32.98 4.20
CA ASP A 120 9.93 32.64 5.31
C ASP A 120 11.38 32.47 4.81
N LYS A 121 12.34 32.91 5.62
CA LYS A 121 13.78 32.98 5.29
C LYS A 121 14.57 31.77 5.80
N GLU A 122 13.88 30.68 6.12
CA GLU A 122 14.52 29.47 6.63
C GLU A 122 14.95 28.53 5.50
N MET A 123 16.22 28.14 5.47
CA MET A 123 16.73 27.16 4.52
C MET A 123 16.64 25.75 5.10
N TRP A 124 16.00 24.86 4.36
CA TRP A 124 15.86 23.45 4.73
C TRP A 124 16.88 22.57 4.03
N ARG A 125 17.51 21.65 4.78
CA ARG A 125 18.43 20.63 4.26
C ARG A 125 18.19 19.28 4.91
N ARG A 126 18.48 18.20 4.18
CA ARG A 126 18.46 16.84 4.71
C ARG A 126 19.76 16.54 5.45
N CYS A 127 19.66 16.06 6.69
CA CYS A 127 20.81 15.61 7.45
C CYS A 127 21.47 14.40 6.76
N TYR A 128 22.80 14.38 6.68
CA TYR A 128 23.52 13.25 6.07
C TYR A 128 23.44 11.97 6.90
N GLU A 129 23.33 12.11 8.23
CA GLU A 129 23.32 11.00 9.18
C GLU A 129 21.91 10.41 9.34
N CYS A 130 21.01 11.12 10.02
CA CYS A 130 19.67 10.62 10.36
C CYS A 130 18.61 10.86 9.28
N ARG A 131 18.99 11.47 8.15
CA ARG A 131 18.10 11.82 7.03
C ARG A 131 16.94 12.74 7.39
N SER A 132 16.85 13.29 8.60
CA SER A 132 15.80 14.25 8.97
C SER A 132 16.02 15.61 8.31
N LEU A 133 14.94 16.34 8.07
CA LEU A 133 14.99 17.71 7.56
C LEU A 133 15.33 18.69 8.68
N VAL A 134 16.34 19.53 8.45
CA VAL A 134 16.84 20.54 9.38
C VAL A 134 16.65 21.90 8.73
N GLY A 135 16.00 22.82 9.43
CA GLY A 135 15.90 24.22 9.04
C GLY A 135 16.98 25.07 9.72
N ALA A 136 17.51 26.07 9.02
CA ALA A 136 18.26 27.15 9.66
C ALA A 136 17.91 28.51 9.06
N SER A 137 18.22 29.54 9.84
CA SER A 137 18.21 30.92 9.37
C SER A 137 19.22 31.15 8.25
N GLU A 138 18.86 32.01 7.31
CA GLU A 138 19.70 32.47 6.19
C GLU A 138 21.10 32.97 6.60
N THR A 139 21.31 33.35 7.87
CA THR A 139 22.55 33.99 8.34
C THR A 139 23.60 33.01 8.88
N SER A 140 23.26 31.75 9.13
CA SER A 140 24.20 30.75 9.67
C SER A 140 24.71 29.81 8.58
N GLN A 141 26.04 29.64 8.53
CA GLN A 141 26.67 28.65 7.66
C GLN A 141 26.69 27.25 8.27
N LEU A 142 26.61 27.15 9.60
CA LEU A 142 26.58 25.89 10.33
C LEU A 142 25.13 25.48 10.61
N MET A 143 24.79 24.25 10.21
CA MET A 143 23.57 23.54 10.55
C MET A 143 23.89 22.46 11.57
N THR A 144 23.08 22.36 12.63
CA THR A 144 23.19 21.29 13.63
C THR A 144 21.88 20.53 13.69
N CYS A 145 21.91 19.24 13.38
CA CYS A 145 20.75 18.36 13.49
C CYS A 145 20.51 17.93 14.95
N LEU A 146 19.30 17.48 15.27
CA LEU A 146 18.97 16.85 16.55
C LEU A 146 19.80 15.59 16.81
N CYS A 147 20.25 14.89 15.75
CA CYS A 147 21.19 13.77 15.86
C CYS A 147 22.64 14.20 16.15
N LYS A 148 22.88 15.49 16.42
CA LYS A 148 24.18 16.13 16.67
C LYS A 148 25.12 16.23 15.46
N ALA A 149 24.70 15.74 14.29
CA ALA A 149 25.45 15.94 13.05
C ALA A 149 25.52 17.43 12.70
N GLN A 150 26.73 17.90 12.36
CA GLN A 150 27.01 19.27 11.96
C GLN A 150 27.44 19.33 10.50
N PHE A 151 26.86 20.24 9.72
CA PHE A 151 27.15 20.38 8.29
C PHE A 151 26.91 21.81 7.78
N CYS A 152 27.47 22.12 6.61
CA CYS A 152 27.32 23.41 5.98
C CYS A 152 25.91 23.60 5.39
N SER A 153 25.27 24.73 5.69
CA SER A 153 23.93 25.09 5.18
C SER A 153 23.91 25.27 3.65
N VAL A 154 25.05 25.62 3.03
CA VAL A 154 25.18 25.87 1.58
C VAL A 154 25.50 24.60 0.80
N CYS A 155 26.59 23.91 1.14
CA CYS A 155 27.08 22.76 0.37
C CYS A 155 26.79 21.39 1.01
N MET A 156 26.26 21.37 2.24
CA MET A 156 25.98 20.15 3.01
C MET A 156 27.21 19.34 3.43
N GLY A 157 28.43 19.83 3.18
CA GLY A 157 29.66 19.21 3.65
C GLY A 157 29.72 19.13 5.17
N ILE A 158 30.34 18.07 5.69
CA ILE A 158 30.50 17.80 7.14
C ILE A 158 31.31 18.93 7.75
N TRP A 159 30.78 19.52 8.81
CA TRP A 159 31.39 20.68 9.44
C TRP A 159 32.54 20.25 10.34
N ASP A 160 33.72 20.83 10.12
CA ASP A 160 34.87 20.64 10.98
C ASP A 160 35.01 21.84 11.94
N PRO A 161 35.11 21.63 13.27
CA PRO A 161 35.20 22.73 14.23
C PRO A 161 36.44 23.63 14.07
N ILE A 162 37.51 23.14 13.44
CA ILE A 162 38.81 23.83 13.31
C ILE A 162 38.89 24.56 11.97
N THR A 163 38.49 23.89 10.90
CA THR A 163 38.64 24.34 9.51
C THR A 163 37.34 24.85 8.88
N GLY A 164 36.20 24.63 9.54
CA GLY A 164 34.88 25.06 9.09
C GLY A 164 34.34 24.19 7.96
N CYS A 165 33.80 24.83 6.92
CA CYS A 165 33.26 24.12 5.77
C CYS A 165 34.40 23.54 4.89
N PRO A 166 34.43 22.23 4.61
CA PRO A 166 35.48 21.58 3.81
C PRO A 166 35.49 22.03 2.34
N ASN A 167 34.37 22.60 1.87
CA ASN A 167 34.23 23.18 0.54
C ASN A 167 34.52 24.69 0.52
N LEU A 168 35.03 25.27 1.62
CA LEU A 168 35.44 26.68 1.72
C LEU A 168 34.34 27.66 1.25
N CYS A 169 33.07 27.35 1.50
CA CYS A 169 31.98 28.23 1.12
C CYS A 169 32.10 29.53 1.93
N SER A 170 32.47 30.64 1.32
CA SER A 170 32.29 31.96 1.95
C SER A 170 30.85 32.40 1.69
N PHE A 171 30.13 32.78 2.76
CA PHE A 171 28.75 33.27 2.68
C PHE A 171 28.60 34.42 1.66
N GLU A 172 29.64 35.22 1.44
CA GLU A 172 29.62 36.34 0.50
C GLU A 172 29.79 35.91 -0.96
N ASP A 173 30.69 34.98 -1.29
CA ASP A 173 31.08 34.70 -2.68
C ASP A 173 29.98 34.01 -3.52
N GLU A 174 29.20 33.10 -2.91
CA GLU A 174 28.12 32.40 -3.62
C GLU A 174 26.85 33.26 -3.76
N MET A 175 26.54 34.08 -2.75
CA MET A 175 25.49 35.12 -2.83
C MET A 175 25.87 36.18 -3.87
N GLN A 176 27.14 36.58 -3.93
CA GLN A 176 27.68 37.51 -4.92
C GLN A 176 27.63 36.89 -6.33
N ARG A 177 27.98 35.61 -6.52
CA ARG A 177 27.84 34.91 -7.81
C ARG A 177 26.38 34.88 -8.30
N ARG A 178 25.43 34.57 -7.43
CA ARG A 178 23.99 34.57 -7.77
C ARG A 178 23.46 35.98 -8.05
N ARG A 179 23.89 36.98 -7.28
CA ARG A 179 23.57 38.39 -7.53
C ARG A 179 24.19 38.91 -8.83
N ILE A 180 25.45 38.56 -9.12
CA ILE A 180 26.16 38.93 -10.35
C ILE A 180 25.53 38.23 -11.56
N ALA A 181 25.17 36.95 -11.47
CA ALA A 181 24.47 36.25 -12.55
C ALA A 181 23.06 36.85 -12.79
N ALA A 182 22.30 37.15 -11.73
CA ALA A 182 20.98 37.78 -11.84
C ALA A 182 21.04 39.22 -12.35
N THR A 183 22.04 40.00 -11.93
CA THR A 183 22.27 41.38 -12.42
C THR A 183 22.81 41.39 -13.84
N LEU A 184 23.74 40.50 -14.23
CA LEU A 184 24.20 40.35 -15.61
C LEU A 184 23.05 39.89 -16.54
N SER A 185 22.20 38.98 -16.10
CA SER A 185 20.99 38.57 -16.83
C SER A 185 19.99 39.73 -16.97
N SER A 186 19.75 40.49 -15.90
CA SER A 186 18.89 41.68 -15.94
C SER A 186 19.45 42.80 -16.80
N ILE A 187 20.76 43.04 -16.76
CA ILE A 187 21.46 44.06 -17.55
C ILE A 187 21.48 43.68 -19.04
N ASN A 188 21.63 42.40 -19.38
CA ASN A 188 21.48 41.91 -20.76
C ASN A 188 20.03 42.01 -21.24
N GLU A 189 19.02 41.72 -20.41
CA GLU A 189 17.61 41.90 -20.77
C GLU A 189 17.21 43.37 -20.97
N LEU A 190 17.78 44.30 -20.19
CA LEU A 190 17.51 45.74 -20.28
C LEU A 190 18.11 46.40 -21.53
N ARG A 191 19.11 45.78 -22.17
CA ARG A 191 19.72 46.26 -23.44
C ARG A 191 18.93 45.85 -24.69
N LEU A 192 17.95 44.95 -24.56
CA LEU A 192 17.17 44.41 -25.68
C LEU A 192 15.83 45.15 -25.80
N ARG A 193 15.50 45.69 -26.98
CA ARG A 193 14.22 46.39 -27.17
C ARG A 193 13.04 45.40 -27.22
N PRO A 194 11.88 45.76 -26.66
CA PRO A 194 10.63 45.04 -26.90
C PRO A 194 10.23 45.15 -28.38
N ASN A 195 9.97 44.02 -29.04
CA ASN A 195 9.46 43.99 -30.41
C ASN A 195 7.98 43.57 -30.40
N PRO A 196 7.07 44.33 -31.04
CA PRO A 196 5.64 44.05 -31.03
C PRO A 196 5.28 42.68 -31.65
N SER A 197 6.01 42.22 -32.66
CA SER A 197 5.76 40.91 -33.29
C SER A 197 6.08 39.74 -32.35
N ILE A 198 7.13 39.87 -31.54
CA ILE A 198 7.49 38.85 -30.53
C ILE A 198 6.48 38.86 -29.37
N GLN A 199 5.95 40.03 -29.00
CA GLN A 199 4.88 40.14 -28.01
C GLN A 199 3.57 39.51 -28.49
N GLN A 200 3.19 39.71 -29.75
CA GLN A 200 2.01 39.07 -30.36
C GLN A 200 2.15 37.54 -30.36
N LEU A 201 3.31 37.01 -30.77
CA LEU A 201 3.59 35.58 -30.71
C LEU A 201 3.44 35.03 -29.27
N GLY A 202 3.96 35.75 -28.27
CA GLY A 202 3.78 35.37 -26.87
C GLY A 202 2.31 35.30 -26.43
N GLN A 203 1.47 36.23 -26.90
CA GLN A 203 0.02 36.22 -26.62
C GLN A 203 -0.69 35.04 -27.30
N GLU A 204 -0.31 34.68 -28.52
CA GLU A 204 -0.84 33.51 -29.22
C GLU A 204 -0.47 32.21 -28.52
N GLN A 205 0.79 32.07 -28.10
CA GLN A 205 1.25 30.92 -27.31
C GLN A 205 0.49 30.82 -25.97
N GLN A 206 0.17 31.94 -25.32
CA GLN A 206 -0.63 31.96 -24.11
C GLN A 206 -2.08 31.49 -24.34
N LYS A 207 -2.71 31.88 -25.46
CA LYS A 207 -4.05 31.40 -25.84
C LYS A 207 -4.04 29.91 -26.16
N GLU A 208 -2.99 29.44 -26.83
CA GLU A 208 -2.80 28.02 -27.12
C GLU A 208 -2.62 27.19 -25.85
N LEU A 209 -1.83 27.67 -24.88
CA LEU A 209 -1.71 27.06 -23.55
C LEU A 209 -3.08 26.91 -22.88
N HIS A 210 -3.91 27.96 -22.90
CA HIS A 210 -5.25 27.92 -22.31
C HIS A 210 -6.13 26.85 -22.96
N ARG A 211 -6.17 26.80 -24.29
CA ARG A 211 -6.94 25.79 -25.04
C ARG A 211 -6.45 24.37 -24.74
N PHE A 212 -5.13 24.18 -24.64
CA PHE A 212 -4.54 22.89 -24.29
C PHE A 212 -4.95 22.44 -22.89
N MET A 213 -4.84 23.33 -21.90
CA MET A 213 -5.19 23.04 -20.51
C MET A 213 -6.69 22.75 -20.35
N GLU A 214 -7.54 23.49 -21.04
CA GLU A 214 -8.97 23.24 -21.04
C GLU A 214 -9.31 21.87 -21.63
N TYR A 215 -8.69 21.49 -22.75
CA TYR A 215 -8.89 20.18 -23.36
C TYR A 215 -8.38 19.05 -22.44
N LYS A 216 -7.18 19.21 -21.85
CA LYS A 216 -6.62 18.27 -20.85
C LYS A 216 -7.60 18.07 -19.70
N PHE A 217 -8.10 19.17 -19.13
CA PHE A 217 -9.02 19.15 -18.00
C PHE A 217 -10.33 18.44 -18.36
N ARG A 218 -11.02 18.87 -19.43
CA ARG A 218 -12.29 18.26 -19.85
C ARG A 218 -12.16 16.77 -20.14
N THR A 219 -11.05 16.36 -20.75
CA THR A 219 -10.80 14.95 -21.08
C THR A 219 -10.52 14.15 -19.81
N LYS A 220 -9.73 14.68 -18.86
CA LYS A 220 -9.48 14.02 -17.56
C LYS A 220 -10.75 13.90 -16.72
N ASP A 221 -11.52 14.98 -16.67
CA ASP A 221 -12.81 15.03 -15.96
C ASP A 221 -13.78 13.99 -16.52
N ALA A 222 -13.98 13.94 -17.84
CA ALA A 222 -14.81 12.93 -18.48
C ALA A 222 -14.34 11.49 -18.22
N LEU A 223 -13.02 11.25 -18.21
CA LEU A 223 -12.44 9.94 -17.86
C LEU A 223 -12.79 9.55 -16.41
N GLN A 224 -12.59 10.47 -15.47
CA GLN A 224 -12.88 10.24 -14.04
C GLN A 224 -14.36 10.06 -13.78
N THR A 225 -15.22 10.90 -14.37
CA THR A 225 -16.67 10.77 -14.25
C THR A 225 -17.16 9.43 -14.79
N ARG A 226 -16.65 8.97 -15.94
CA ARG A 226 -17.02 7.66 -16.47
C ARG A 226 -16.64 6.53 -15.51
N HIS A 227 -15.44 6.57 -14.95
CA HIS A 227 -14.98 5.55 -14.00
C HIS A 227 -15.86 5.54 -12.74
N LEU A 228 -16.12 6.69 -12.13
CA LEU A 228 -16.99 6.82 -10.95
C LEU A 228 -18.43 6.31 -11.24
N MET A 229 -18.97 6.59 -12.42
CA MET A 229 -20.28 6.07 -12.80
C MET A 229 -20.26 4.54 -12.95
N GLN A 230 -19.22 3.99 -13.56
CA GLN A 230 -19.06 2.53 -13.71
C GLN A 230 -18.92 1.85 -12.35
N GLU A 231 -18.11 2.40 -11.46
CA GLU A 231 -17.93 1.94 -10.08
C GLU A 231 -19.25 1.95 -9.32
N ALA A 232 -19.97 3.07 -9.29
CA ALA A 232 -21.26 3.17 -8.60
C ALA A 232 -22.29 2.16 -9.12
N THR A 233 -22.39 1.96 -10.45
CA THR A 233 -23.31 0.96 -11.02
C THR A 233 -22.93 -0.48 -10.66
N LEU A 234 -21.63 -0.74 -10.49
CA LEU A 234 -21.12 -2.06 -10.16
C LEU A 234 -21.32 -2.35 -8.66
N GLU A 235 -21.05 -1.38 -7.81
CA GLU A 235 -21.33 -1.45 -6.37
C GLU A 235 -22.80 -1.70 -6.10
N GLU A 236 -23.71 -0.90 -6.66
CA GLU A 236 -25.16 -1.10 -6.52
C GLU A 236 -25.59 -2.52 -6.92
N LYS A 237 -25.04 -3.04 -8.03
CA LYS A 237 -25.32 -4.41 -8.48
C LYS A 237 -24.88 -5.45 -7.45
N TYR A 238 -23.68 -5.30 -6.87
CA TYR A 238 -23.15 -6.26 -5.90
C TYR A 238 -23.85 -6.16 -4.55
N GLU A 239 -24.26 -4.97 -4.11
CA GLU A 239 -25.08 -4.77 -2.92
C GLU A 239 -26.41 -5.52 -3.04
N LEU A 240 -27.12 -5.36 -4.15
CA LEU A 240 -28.38 -6.09 -4.40
C LEU A 240 -28.18 -7.62 -4.42
N GLN A 241 -27.03 -8.09 -4.91
CA GLN A 241 -26.71 -9.52 -4.91
C GLN A 241 -26.37 -10.04 -3.51
N GLU A 242 -25.67 -9.25 -2.70
CA GLU A 242 -25.33 -9.56 -1.32
C GLU A 242 -26.58 -9.66 -0.45
N GLU A 243 -27.47 -8.67 -0.54
CA GLU A 243 -28.77 -8.67 0.14
C GLU A 243 -29.59 -9.92 -0.23
N ALA A 244 -29.61 -10.28 -1.52
CA ALA A 244 -30.31 -11.49 -1.98
C ALA A 244 -29.69 -12.80 -1.46
N ILE A 245 -28.38 -12.84 -1.22
CA ILE A 245 -27.71 -13.99 -0.58
C ILE A 245 -28.11 -14.05 0.89
N GLN A 246 -27.97 -12.94 1.61
CA GLN A 246 -28.29 -12.85 3.04
C GLN A 246 -29.76 -13.18 3.31
N GLU A 247 -30.69 -12.68 2.50
CA GLU A 247 -32.12 -12.97 2.65
C GLU A 247 -32.41 -14.48 2.44
N ARG A 248 -31.75 -15.13 1.47
CA ARG A 248 -31.88 -16.58 1.27
C ARG A 248 -31.28 -17.37 2.44
N HIS A 249 -30.17 -16.89 2.99
CA HIS A 249 -29.51 -17.48 4.15
C HIS A 249 -30.40 -17.42 5.38
N GLU A 250 -30.97 -16.27 5.68
CA GLU A 250 -31.90 -16.06 6.80
C GLU A 250 -33.17 -16.90 6.64
N LYS A 251 -33.79 -16.89 5.45
CA LYS A 251 -34.97 -17.73 5.16
C LYS A 251 -34.71 -19.21 5.39
N THR A 252 -33.50 -19.68 5.10
CA THR A 252 -33.17 -21.10 5.28
C THR A 252 -32.91 -21.44 6.75
N LEU A 253 -32.22 -20.55 7.49
CA LEU A 253 -31.99 -20.72 8.93
C LEU A 253 -33.31 -20.74 9.71
N THR A 254 -34.19 -19.77 9.45
CA THR A 254 -35.52 -19.71 10.08
C THR A 254 -36.36 -20.96 9.78
N GLN A 255 -36.34 -21.46 8.54
CA GLN A 255 -37.01 -22.72 8.19
C GLN A 255 -36.41 -23.93 8.92
N MET A 256 -35.09 -23.97 9.10
CA MET A 256 -34.42 -25.03 9.86
C MET A 256 -34.79 -24.98 11.34
N GLU A 257 -34.80 -23.80 11.95
CA GLU A 257 -35.23 -23.57 13.33
C GLU A 257 -36.67 -24.03 13.57
N VAL A 258 -37.59 -23.68 12.67
CA VAL A 258 -38.98 -24.14 12.75
C VAL A 258 -39.07 -25.68 12.73
N ARG A 259 -38.28 -26.36 11.88
CA ARG A 259 -38.23 -27.83 11.85
C ARG A 259 -37.64 -28.41 13.14
N HIS A 260 -36.61 -27.76 13.68
CA HIS A 260 -35.96 -28.18 14.93
C HIS A 260 -36.90 -28.08 16.13
N LEU A 261 -37.62 -26.95 16.25
CA LEU A 261 -38.64 -26.74 17.27
C LEU A 261 -39.76 -27.77 17.16
N LYS A 262 -40.26 -28.03 15.94
CA LYS A 262 -41.28 -29.04 15.71
C LYS A 262 -40.83 -30.44 16.17
N ALA A 263 -39.63 -30.85 15.80
CA ALA A 263 -39.08 -32.15 16.22
C ALA A 263 -38.90 -32.24 17.74
N GLU A 264 -38.52 -31.14 18.40
CA GLU A 264 -38.43 -31.08 19.84
C GLU A 264 -39.80 -31.22 20.52
N MET A 265 -40.81 -30.50 20.03
CA MET A 265 -42.18 -30.58 20.53
C MET A 265 -42.73 -32.01 20.42
N GLU A 266 -42.53 -32.67 19.27
CA GLU A 266 -42.95 -34.06 19.04
C GLU A 266 -42.25 -35.03 20.01
N LEU A 267 -40.94 -34.85 20.25
CA LEU A 267 -40.19 -35.67 21.20
C LEU A 267 -40.69 -35.47 22.64
N GLN A 268 -40.95 -34.22 23.04
CA GLN A 268 -41.50 -33.91 24.35
C GLN A 268 -42.86 -34.58 24.56
N GLU A 269 -43.74 -34.49 23.56
CA GLU A 269 -45.06 -35.12 23.62
C GLU A 269 -44.96 -36.65 23.75
N GLN A 270 -44.08 -37.29 22.97
CA GLN A 270 -43.82 -38.74 23.09
C GLN A 270 -43.31 -39.14 24.48
N LEU A 271 -42.43 -38.32 25.08
CA LEU A 271 -41.90 -38.59 26.42
C LEU A 271 -42.97 -38.41 27.50
N ASN A 272 -43.87 -37.46 27.34
CA ASN A 272 -45.01 -37.27 28.24
C ASN A 272 -45.98 -38.45 28.16
N GLN A 273 -46.34 -38.90 26.95
CA GLN A 273 -47.16 -40.10 26.76
C GLN A 273 -46.51 -41.36 27.34
N TYR A 274 -45.17 -41.48 27.22
CA TYR A 274 -44.42 -42.57 27.82
C TYR A 274 -44.47 -42.52 29.36
N GLU A 275 -44.32 -41.33 29.96
CA GLU A 275 -44.45 -41.12 31.41
C GLU A 275 -45.85 -41.52 31.92
N GLU A 276 -46.90 -41.04 31.25
CA GLU A 276 -48.27 -41.40 31.57
C GLU A 276 -48.50 -42.91 31.49
N SER A 277 -48.00 -43.55 30.42
CA SER A 277 -48.09 -45.01 30.27
C SER A 277 -47.40 -45.76 31.40
N ILE A 278 -46.23 -45.31 31.87
CA ILE A 278 -45.56 -45.92 33.02
C ILE A 278 -46.39 -45.71 34.29
N GLY A 279 -46.95 -44.52 34.49
CA GLY A 279 -47.86 -44.24 35.60
C GLY A 279 -49.09 -45.16 35.62
N PHE A 280 -49.73 -45.38 34.47
CA PHE A 280 -50.85 -46.33 34.34
C PHE A 280 -50.41 -47.77 34.62
N ARG A 281 -49.24 -48.20 34.14
CA ARG A 281 -48.70 -49.54 34.40
C ARG A 281 -48.40 -49.76 35.87
N ILE A 282 -47.82 -48.78 36.56
CA ILE A 282 -47.58 -48.84 38.01
C ILE A 282 -48.91 -49.03 38.74
N LYS A 283 -49.93 -48.19 38.48
CA LYS A 283 -51.25 -48.31 39.13
C LYS A 283 -51.90 -49.66 38.86
N HIS A 284 -51.83 -50.16 37.63
CA HIS A 284 -52.35 -51.48 37.27
C HIS A 284 -51.62 -52.61 38.01
N MET A 285 -50.29 -52.57 38.05
CA MET A 285 -49.45 -53.58 38.70
C MET A 285 -49.54 -53.52 40.23
N GLU A 286 -49.68 -52.33 40.82
CA GLU A 286 -50.00 -52.15 42.25
C GLU A 286 -51.36 -52.79 42.58
N GLY A 287 -52.40 -52.52 41.78
CA GLY A 287 -53.72 -53.14 41.94
C GLY A 287 -53.67 -54.66 41.79
N TYR A 288 -52.89 -55.15 40.81
CA TYR A 288 -52.65 -56.57 40.58
C TYR A 288 -51.96 -57.25 41.78
N CYS A 289 -50.90 -56.65 42.31
CA CYS A 289 -50.12 -57.21 43.43
C CYS A 289 -50.85 -57.11 44.77
N ASN A 290 -51.64 -56.05 44.98
CA ASN A 290 -52.39 -55.82 46.21
C ASN A 290 -53.76 -56.52 46.24
N GLY A 291 -54.20 -57.10 45.12
CA GLY A 291 -55.51 -57.78 45.03
C GLY A 291 -56.72 -56.84 45.10
N LEU A 292 -56.53 -55.55 44.81
CA LEU A 292 -57.59 -54.53 44.82
C LEU A 292 -58.56 -54.78 43.67
N GLY A 293 -59.86 -54.91 43.99
CA GLY A 293 -60.93 -55.24 43.02
C GLY A 293 -61.55 -56.64 43.18
N ARG A 294 -61.18 -57.42 44.20
CA ARG A 294 -61.89 -58.67 44.55
C ARG A 294 -63.28 -58.37 45.09
N ASN A 295 -64.30 -58.94 44.46
CA ASN A 295 -65.60 -59.14 45.09
C ASN A 295 -65.49 -60.37 46.03
N PRO A 296 -65.75 -60.25 47.34
CA PRO A 296 -65.64 -61.38 48.28
C PRO A 296 -66.53 -62.59 47.93
N ASN A 297 -67.48 -62.44 46.99
CA ASN A 297 -68.38 -63.51 46.52
C ASN A 297 -68.01 -64.20 45.20
N SER A 298 -66.85 -63.91 44.58
CA SER A 298 -66.46 -64.57 43.31
C SER A 298 -65.77 -65.92 43.52
N GLN A 299 -66.25 -66.99 42.86
CA GLN A 299 -65.71 -68.36 42.91
C GLN A 299 -64.45 -68.61 42.02
N ALA A 300 -63.80 -67.55 41.54
CA ALA A 300 -62.58 -67.68 40.72
C ALA A 300 -61.35 -68.04 41.58
N PRO A 301 -60.40 -68.89 41.09
CA PRO A 301 -59.23 -69.31 41.85
C PRO A 301 -58.36 -68.12 42.28
N ALA A 302 -57.74 -68.24 43.45
CA ALA A 302 -56.91 -67.19 44.02
C ALA A 302 -55.67 -66.93 43.14
N ARG A 303 -55.64 -65.78 42.48
CA ARG A 303 -54.50 -65.33 41.67
C ARG A 303 -53.23 -65.27 42.53
N THR A 304 -52.17 -65.95 42.11
CA THR A 304 -50.88 -66.02 42.82
C THR A 304 -49.93 -64.98 42.23
N VAL A 305 -49.51 -64.00 43.03
CA VAL A 305 -48.48 -63.02 42.63
C VAL A 305 -47.13 -63.72 42.66
N THR A 306 -46.40 -63.66 41.55
CA THR A 306 -45.08 -64.27 41.43
C THR A 306 -43.98 -63.26 41.76
N GLU A 307 -42.78 -63.74 42.11
CA GLU A 307 -41.61 -62.88 42.30
C GLU A 307 -41.29 -62.06 41.05
N LYS A 308 -41.60 -62.60 39.86
CA LYS A 308 -41.43 -61.92 38.58
C LYS A 308 -42.31 -60.66 38.49
N ASP A 309 -43.55 -60.75 38.95
CA ASP A 309 -44.51 -59.62 38.92
C ASP A 309 -44.05 -58.47 39.84
N LEU A 310 -43.45 -58.79 40.99
CA LEU A 310 -42.88 -57.81 41.92
C LEU A 310 -41.63 -57.14 41.35
N ARG A 311 -40.78 -57.89 40.65
CA ARG A 311 -39.61 -57.34 39.94
C ARG A 311 -40.03 -56.40 38.81
N GLU A 312 -41.09 -56.75 38.07
CA GLU A 312 -41.67 -55.90 37.02
C GLU A 312 -42.23 -54.58 37.59
N LEU A 313 -42.95 -54.63 38.71
CA LEU A 313 -43.40 -53.44 39.42
C LEU A 313 -42.22 -52.57 39.89
N GLY A 314 -41.19 -53.20 40.49
CA GLY A 314 -39.96 -52.51 40.89
C GLY A 314 -39.23 -51.86 39.72
N HIS A 315 -39.22 -52.50 38.56
CA HIS A 315 -38.67 -51.93 37.32
C HIS A 315 -39.44 -50.68 36.86
N HIS A 316 -40.77 -50.69 36.92
CA HIS A 316 -41.57 -49.51 36.57
C HIS A 316 -41.34 -48.34 37.53
N TYR A 317 -41.17 -48.58 38.83
CA TYR A 317 -40.77 -47.52 39.78
C TYR A 317 -39.39 -46.96 39.46
N HIS A 318 -38.42 -47.80 39.15
CA HIS A 318 -37.09 -47.34 38.77
C HIS A 318 -37.14 -46.45 37.51
N ILE A 319 -37.94 -46.83 36.51
CA ILE A 319 -38.17 -46.00 35.34
C ILE A 319 -38.77 -44.65 35.76
N ARG A 320 -39.87 -44.64 36.54
CA ARG A 320 -40.50 -43.42 37.06
C ARG A 320 -39.49 -42.49 37.74
N ASP A 321 -38.67 -43.04 38.63
CA ASP A 321 -37.72 -42.26 39.44
C ASP A 321 -36.56 -41.72 38.59
N THR A 322 -36.28 -42.32 37.44
CA THR A 322 -35.26 -41.89 36.47
C THR A 322 -35.84 -41.15 35.25
N MET A 323 -37.15 -40.91 35.18
CA MET A 323 -37.81 -40.32 34.01
C MET A 323 -37.25 -38.95 33.64
N ASP A 324 -36.96 -38.09 34.62
CA ASP A 324 -36.41 -36.76 34.36
C ASP A 324 -35.01 -36.82 33.76
N GLN A 325 -34.19 -37.80 34.16
CA GLN A 325 -32.87 -38.04 33.59
C GLN A 325 -32.99 -38.57 32.15
N ILE A 326 -33.91 -39.50 31.90
CA ILE A 326 -34.19 -40.03 30.57
C ILE A 326 -34.69 -38.92 29.64
N ARG A 327 -35.62 -38.07 30.11
CA ARG A 327 -36.15 -36.92 29.37
C ARG A 327 -35.04 -35.94 29.02
N SER A 328 -34.29 -35.49 30.03
CA SER A 328 -33.21 -34.52 29.86
C SER A 328 -32.12 -35.05 28.93
N GLY A 329 -31.70 -36.32 29.11
CA GLY A 329 -30.70 -36.95 28.24
C GLY A 329 -31.14 -37.02 26.78
N LYS A 330 -32.39 -37.43 26.51
CA LYS A 330 -32.91 -37.51 25.12
C LYS A 330 -33.04 -36.14 24.46
N ILE A 331 -33.54 -35.13 25.19
CA ILE A 331 -33.67 -33.77 24.68
C ILE A 331 -32.29 -33.18 24.40
N ASN A 332 -31.33 -33.35 25.31
CA ASN A 332 -29.98 -32.81 25.13
C ASN A 332 -29.26 -33.40 23.92
N VAL A 333 -29.29 -34.73 23.75
CA VAL A 333 -28.67 -35.39 22.57
C VAL A 333 -29.28 -34.88 21.25
N MET A 334 -30.60 -34.67 21.23
CA MET A 334 -31.29 -34.14 20.07
C MET A 334 -30.89 -32.67 19.80
N ARG A 335 -30.89 -31.81 20.83
CA ARG A 335 -30.47 -30.41 20.72
C ARG A 335 -29.01 -30.26 20.31
N GLU A 336 -28.11 -31.10 20.83
CA GLU A 336 -26.70 -31.13 20.41
C GLU A 336 -26.55 -31.47 18.92
N ARG A 337 -27.34 -32.43 18.43
CA ARG A 337 -27.36 -32.78 17.00
C ARG A 337 -27.87 -31.61 16.15
N GLN A 338 -28.95 -30.96 16.58
CA GLN A 338 -29.51 -29.78 15.90
C GLN A 338 -28.53 -28.61 15.90
N ALA A 339 -27.84 -28.35 17.01
CA ALA A 339 -26.83 -27.29 17.12
C ALA A 339 -25.65 -27.53 16.17
N ARG A 340 -25.16 -28.77 16.05
CA ARG A 340 -24.13 -29.11 15.06
C ARG A 340 -24.60 -28.89 13.62
N GLN A 341 -25.83 -29.29 13.31
CA GLN A 341 -26.40 -29.07 11.97
C GLN A 341 -26.54 -27.58 11.63
N GLN A 342 -26.96 -26.76 12.60
CA GLN A 342 -27.03 -25.31 12.43
C GLN A 342 -25.64 -24.70 12.24
N GLU A 343 -24.65 -25.14 13.02
CA GLU A 343 -23.27 -24.68 12.91
C GLU A 343 -22.66 -25.03 11.54
N ASP A 344 -22.78 -26.29 11.11
CA ASP A 344 -22.31 -26.74 9.80
C ASP A 344 -22.94 -25.94 8.65
N TYR A 345 -24.18 -25.48 8.84
CA TYR A 345 -24.87 -24.65 7.87
C TYR A 345 -24.40 -23.19 7.90
N ARG A 346 -24.18 -22.60 9.09
CA ARG A 346 -23.57 -21.26 9.22
C ARG A 346 -22.22 -21.20 8.55
N ILE A 347 -21.36 -22.19 8.78
CA ILE A 347 -20.04 -22.28 8.13
C ILE A 347 -20.20 -22.30 6.60
N LYS A 348 -21.19 -23.00 6.05
CA LYS A 348 -21.45 -23.00 4.60
C LYS A 348 -21.91 -21.64 4.09
N GLN A 349 -22.73 -20.93 4.86
CA GLN A 349 -23.19 -19.58 4.52
C GLN A 349 -22.03 -18.57 4.53
N GLU A 350 -21.19 -18.63 5.56
CA GLU A 350 -19.98 -17.80 5.66
C GLU A 350 -19.05 -18.03 4.48
N ASN A 351 -18.76 -19.30 4.13
CA ASN A 351 -17.95 -19.64 2.96
C ASN A 351 -18.59 -19.15 1.64
N GLU A 352 -19.92 -19.24 1.48
CA GLU A 352 -20.60 -18.71 0.29
C GLU A 352 -20.43 -17.19 0.19
N LEU A 353 -20.60 -16.47 1.31
CA LEU A 353 -20.43 -15.02 1.36
C LEU A 353 -18.97 -14.62 1.11
N GLU A 354 -18.00 -15.31 1.70
CA GLU A 354 -16.57 -15.10 1.47
C GLU A 354 -16.22 -15.26 -0.02
N THR A 355 -16.62 -16.38 -0.63
CA THR A 355 -16.37 -16.59 -2.07
C THR A 355 -17.07 -15.59 -2.97
N PHE A 356 -18.19 -15.00 -2.52
CA PHE A 356 -18.87 -13.93 -3.22
C PHE A 356 -18.11 -12.60 -3.09
N MET A 357 -17.63 -12.27 -1.88
CA MET A 357 -16.81 -11.08 -1.62
C MET A 357 -15.50 -11.13 -2.41
N ASP A 358 -14.84 -12.29 -2.49
CA ASP A 358 -13.62 -12.47 -3.29
C ASP A 358 -13.86 -12.18 -4.77
N LYS A 359 -14.97 -12.68 -5.33
CA LYS A 359 -15.35 -12.41 -6.72
C LYS A 359 -15.69 -10.94 -6.96
N ARG A 360 -16.37 -10.29 -6.01
CA ARG A 360 -16.65 -8.85 -6.03
C ARG A 360 -15.34 -8.07 -6.08
N GLN A 361 -14.40 -8.40 -5.19
CA GLN A 361 -13.10 -7.76 -5.12
C GLN A 361 -12.29 -7.95 -6.41
N GLU A 362 -12.24 -9.17 -6.96
CA GLU A 362 -11.52 -9.46 -8.20
C GLU A 362 -12.05 -8.61 -9.38
N VAL A 363 -13.35 -8.36 -9.43
CA VAL A 363 -13.95 -7.52 -10.47
C VAL A 363 -13.64 -6.04 -10.25
N LEU A 364 -13.67 -5.55 -9.01
CA LEU A 364 -13.28 -4.19 -8.66
C LEU A 364 -11.80 -3.93 -8.98
N ASP A 365 -10.91 -4.84 -8.59
CA ASP A 365 -9.47 -4.77 -8.86
C ASP A 365 -9.19 -4.73 -10.37
N LYS A 366 -9.90 -5.54 -11.15
CA LYS A 366 -9.81 -5.51 -12.61
C LYS A 366 -10.20 -4.15 -13.16
N MET A 367 -11.33 -3.60 -12.72
CA MET A 367 -11.83 -2.29 -13.15
C MET A 367 -10.86 -1.15 -12.80
N GLU A 368 -10.33 -1.14 -11.57
CA GLU A 368 -9.33 -0.16 -11.13
C GLU A 368 -8.04 -0.28 -11.95
N ALA A 369 -7.57 -1.50 -12.22
CA ALA A 369 -6.43 -1.71 -13.09
C ALA A 369 -6.66 -1.20 -14.52
N GLU A 370 -7.89 -1.29 -15.06
CA GLU A 370 -8.21 -0.68 -16.37
C GLU A 370 -8.16 0.83 -16.31
N PHE A 371 -8.74 1.43 -15.27
CA PHE A 371 -8.71 2.88 -15.07
C PHE A 371 -7.28 3.41 -14.93
N LEU A 372 -6.42 2.72 -14.18
CA LEU A 372 -5.02 3.09 -14.04
C LEU A 372 -4.29 3.03 -15.39
N ARG A 373 -4.55 2.01 -16.23
CA ARG A 373 -4.01 1.93 -17.59
C ARG A 373 -4.47 3.08 -18.47
N GLU A 374 -5.74 3.46 -18.38
CA GLU A 374 -6.27 4.61 -19.12
C GLU A 374 -5.71 5.95 -18.62
N GLU A 375 -5.56 6.13 -17.31
CA GLU A 375 -5.01 7.35 -16.72
C GLU A 375 -3.51 7.51 -17.05
N THR A 376 -2.74 6.43 -16.96
CA THR A 376 -1.32 6.41 -17.35
C THR A 376 -1.17 6.75 -18.83
N HIS A 377 -1.94 6.10 -19.71
CA HIS A 377 -1.96 6.40 -21.13
C HIS A 377 -2.33 7.87 -21.41
N PHE A 378 -3.36 8.38 -20.72
CA PHE A 378 -3.74 9.79 -20.79
C PHE A 378 -2.57 10.70 -20.42
N ASN A 379 -1.91 10.46 -19.28
CA ASN A 379 -0.79 11.27 -18.81
C ASN A 379 0.39 11.25 -19.79
N GLU A 380 0.73 10.08 -20.34
CA GLU A 380 1.79 9.94 -21.35
C GLU A 380 1.50 10.71 -22.64
N VAL A 381 0.28 10.58 -23.17
CA VAL A 381 -0.15 11.29 -24.38
C VAL A 381 -0.07 12.80 -24.15
N PHE A 382 -0.56 13.30 -23.02
CA PHE A 382 -0.52 14.74 -22.72
C PHE A 382 0.90 15.24 -22.42
N ALA A 383 1.75 14.46 -21.75
CA ALA A 383 3.17 14.79 -21.55
C ALA A 383 3.93 14.85 -22.88
N ALA A 384 3.67 13.92 -23.80
CA ALA A 384 4.25 13.93 -25.14
C ALA A 384 3.76 15.13 -25.98
N ARG A 385 2.47 15.48 -25.91
CA ARG A 385 1.93 16.67 -26.59
C ARG A 385 2.50 17.96 -25.99
N GLN A 386 2.62 18.04 -24.66
CA GLN A 386 3.23 19.18 -23.96
C GLN A 386 4.67 19.41 -24.43
N ARG A 387 5.51 18.35 -24.47
CA ARG A 387 6.89 18.44 -24.98
C ARG A 387 6.94 18.97 -26.41
N ARG A 388 6.06 18.48 -27.30
CA ARG A 388 5.99 18.94 -28.70
C ARG A 388 5.60 20.42 -28.81
N VAL A 389 4.58 20.84 -28.05
CA VAL A 389 4.11 22.23 -28.05
C VAL A 389 5.18 23.17 -27.49
N GLN A 390 5.83 22.79 -26.38
CA GLN A 390 6.96 23.54 -25.81
C GLN A 390 8.10 23.70 -26.81
N ALA A 391 8.55 22.60 -27.43
CA ALA A 391 9.62 22.64 -28.42
C ALA A 391 9.25 23.54 -29.62
N ARG A 392 8.00 23.46 -30.10
CA ARG A 392 7.51 24.33 -31.17
C ARG A 392 7.51 25.80 -30.76
N TRP A 393 7.12 26.13 -29.52
CA TRP A 393 7.16 27.51 -29.01
C TRP A 393 8.58 28.05 -28.92
N VAL A 394 9.54 27.26 -28.41
CA VAL A 394 10.98 27.61 -28.40
C VAL A 394 11.44 27.94 -29.81
N LEU A 395 11.19 27.02 -30.76
CA LEU A 395 11.61 27.17 -32.15
C LEU A 395 10.98 28.39 -32.82
N ALA A 396 9.68 28.64 -32.60
CA ALA A 396 8.99 29.79 -33.17
C ALA A 396 9.58 31.11 -32.67
N ILE A 397 9.93 31.20 -31.38
CA ILE A 397 10.60 32.37 -30.80
C ILE A 397 12.00 32.54 -31.41
N GLU A 398 12.80 31.47 -31.50
CA GLU A 398 14.16 31.54 -32.07
C GLU A 398 14.17 31.91 -33.55
N VAL A 399 13.25 31.35 -34.35
CA VAL A 399 13.11 31.67 -35.78
C VAL A 399 12.76 33.15 -35.95
N LEU A 400 11.74 33.63 -35.24
CA LEU A 400 11.31 35.02 -35.31
C LEU A 400 12.41 35.99 -34.85
N CYS A 401 13.15 35.65 -33.78
CA CYS A 401 14.29 36.46 -33.32
C CYS A 401 15.39 36.53 -34.38
N ARG A 402 15.76 35.40 -34.99
CA ARG A 402 16.79 35.36 -36.06
C ARG A 402 16.36 36.10 -37.32
N GLU A 403 15.08 36.05 -37.69
CA GLU A 403 14.56 36.81 -38.83
C GLU A 403 14.63 38.32 -38.59
N LEU A 404 14.29 38.77 -37.39
CA LEU A 404 14.38 40.17 -37.00
C LEU A 404 15.82 40.67 -36.91
N GLU A 405 16.75 39.85 -36.41
CA GLU A 405 18.19 40.15 -36.38
C GLU A 405 18.78 40.25 -37.79
N ARG A 406 18.31 39.42 -38.74
CA ARG A 406 18.71 39.50 -40.16
C ARG A 406 18.21 40.79 -40.82
N GLN A 407 17.00 41.22 -40.51
CA GLN A 407 16.41 42.46 -41.05
C GLN A 407 17.04 43.71 -40.43
N SER A 408 17.45 43.65 -39.16
CA SER A 408 18.02 44.77 -38.40
C SER A 408 19.25 44.33 -37.59
N PRO A 409 20.46 44.28 -38.19
CA PRO A 409 21.67 43.72 -37.57
C PRO A 409 22.19 44.50 -36.33
N LYS A 410 21.67 45.70 -36.07
CA LYS A 410 21.98 46.51 -34.87
C LYS A 410 20.97 46.35 -33.74
N GLN A 411 19.95 45.49 -33.90
CA GLN A 411 18.80 45.45 -33.01
C GLN A 411 18.55 44.02 -32.52
N ALA A 412 19.35 43.59 -31.56
CA ALA A 412 19.10 42.34 -30.85
C ALA A 412 17.73 42.41 -30.16
N CYS A 413 16.86 41.45 -30.49
CA CYS A 413 15.48 41.43 -30.00
C CYS A 413 15.39 40.70 -28.66
N ARG A 414 14.54 41.20 -27.76
CA ARG A 414 14.27 40.52 -26.49
C ARG A 414 13.45 39.26 -26.76
N ARG A 415 14.06 38.08 -26.55
CA ARG A 415 13.34 36.80 -26.55
C ARG A 415 12.24 36.86 -25.48
N VAL A 416 11.00 36.59 -25.86
CA VAL A 416 9.90 36.44 -24.90
C VAL A 416 10.03 35.07 -24.24
N SER A 417 9.85 35.01 -22.92
CA SER A 417 9.83 33.75 -22.19
C SER A 417 8.60 32.94 -22.59
N ILE A 418 8.78 31.64 -22.79
CA ILE A 418 7.67 30.72 -23.10
C ILE A 418 6.65 30.77 -21.96
N PRO A 419 5.34 30.69 -22.25
CA PRO A 419 4.30 30.59 -21.24
C PRO A 419 4.62 29.52 -20.19
N LYS A 420 4.62 29.91 -18.92
CA LYS A 420 4.83 28.98 -17.81
C LYS A 420 3.63 28.04 -17.72
N TRP A 421 3.90 26.74 -17.69
CA TRP A 421 2.87 25.74 -17.49
C TRP A 421 2.31 25.89 -16.07
N PRO A 422 0.99 26.02 -15.90
CA PRO A 422 0.40 26.09 -14.57
C PRO A 422 0.68 24.77 -13.85
N GLU A 423 1.01 24.83 -12.56
CA GLU A 423 0.97 23.63 -11.72
C GLU A 423 -0.45 23.03 -11.76
N ASP A 424 -0.60 21.71 -11.74
CA ASP A 424 -1.90 21.03 -11.93
C ASP A 424 -3.00 21.51 -10.95
N ARG A 425 -2.66 22.16 -9.82
CA ARG A 425 -3.60 22.80 -8.89
C ARG A 425 -4.02 24.23 -9.27
N ALA A 426 -3.15 25.00 -9.95
CA ALA A 426 -3.38 26.42 -10.25
C ALA A 426 -4.52 26.64 -11.26
N PHE A 427 -4.85 25.63 -12.08
CA PHE A 427 -5.95 25.70 -13.03
C PHE A 427 -7.32 25.39 -12.39
N ARG A 428 -7.35 24.61 -11.30
CA ARG A 428 -8.59 24.31 -10.55
C ARG A 428 -9.14 25.55 -9.83
N ALA A 429 -8.25 26.36 -9.25
CA ALA A 429 -8.63 27.56 -8.50
C ALA A 429 -9.30 28.66 -9.36
N ARG A 430 -8.94 28.79 -10.64
CA ARG A 430 -9.46 29.89 -11.50
C ARG A 430 -10.89 29.70 -12.00
N ARG A 431 -11.49 28.52 -11.82
CA ARG A 431 -12.92 28.28 -12.18
C ARG A 431 -13.84 28.20 -10.97
N GLY A 432 -13.32 28.24 -9.74
CA GLY A 432 -14.14 28.33 -8.54
C GLY A 432 -14.77 29.70 -8.29
N ASP A 433 -14.33 30.73 -9.04
CA ASP A 433 -14.73 32.14 -8.89
C ASP A 433 -15.58 32.67 -10.07
N LYS A 434 -16.37 31.79 -10.74
CA LYS A 434 -17.38 32.24 -11.71
C LYS A 434 -18.70 31.53 -11.55
#